data_AF-A0A1J5H5L7-F1
#
_entry.id   AF-A0A1J5H5L7-F1
#
_cell.length_a   1.000
_cell.length_b   1.000
_cell.length_c   1.000
_cell.angle_alpha   90.00
_cell.angle_beta   90.00
_cell.angle_gamma   90.00
#
_symmetry.space_group_name_H-M   'P 1'
#
loop_
_entity.id
_entity.type
_entity.pdbx_description
1 polymer ?
#
loop_
_entity_poly.entity_id
_entity_poly.type
_entity_poly.pdbx_seq_one_letter_code
_entity_poly.pdbx_strand_id
1 'polypeptide(L)'
;MRINDKEITIDIFVYIGLVSFISYFISNSIIFILNYFLVEKYFLVNKITTNQKTIIIIFILLIISFIFNKINIYKLKVKTQLMILLIVSFLTLGSSFYLSRITSYWKEIPKIHLIKPKSGMQGTIITLYGNNFGEEFEKGTVLLGNEELVIKYWSNTKIKVEQPVPNNFGKKELKIIKINKKLSDPIEYTVINPSKL
;
A
#
# COMPACT_ATOMS: atom_id res chain seq x y z
N MET A 1 19.64 -23.40 -46.50
CA MET A 1 19.87 -22.07 -45.88
C MET A 1 20.05 -22.31 -44.38
N ARG A 2 21.29 -22.24 -43.88
CA ARG A 2 21.63 -22.62 -42.50
C ARG A 2 21.35 -21.40 -41.62
N ILE A 3 20.21 -21.39 -40.93
CA ILE A 3 19.86 -20.30 -40.00
C ILE A 3 20.93 -20.28 -38.92
N ASN A 4 21.54 -19.12 -38.70
CA ASN A 4 22.74 -18.98 -37.89
C ASN A 4 22.37 -19.07 -36.41
N ASP A 5 22.96 -20.00 -35.65
CA ASP A 5 22.62 -20.24 -34.24
C ASP A 5 22.73 -18.97 -33.37
N LYS A 6 23.61 -18.03 -33.76
CA LYS A 6 23.75 -16.72 -33.11
C LYS A 6 22.52 -15.82 -33.27
N GLU A 7 21.87 -15.80 -34.44
CA GLU A 7 20.64 -15.02 -34.66
C GLU A 7 19.49 -15.57 -33.80
N ILE A 8 19.35 -16.90 -33.75
CA ILE A 8 18.34 -17.58 -32.91
C ILE A 8 18.54 -17.25 -31.43
N THR A 9 19.79 -17.22 -30.95
CA THR A 9 20.06 -16.88 -29.54
C THR A 9 19.73 -15.41 -29.23
N ILE A 10 20.00 -14.49 -30.14
CA ILE A 10 19.71 -13.06 -29.95
C ILE A 10 18.20 -12.82 -29.91
N ASP A 11 17.44 -13.45 -30.82
CA ASP A 11 15.98 -13.36 -30.85
C ASP A 11 15.34 -13.89 -29.56
N ILE A 12 15.89 -14.94 -28.98
CA ILE A 12 15.43 -15.51 -27.70
C ILE A 12 15.69 -14.54 -26.54
N PHE A 13 16.87 -13.93 -26.45
CA PHE A 13 17.16 -12.95 -25.39
C PHE A 13 16.29 -11.70 -25.49
N VAL A 14 16.07 -11.20 -26.71
CA VAL A 14 15.18 -10.06 -26.97
C VAL A 14 13.74 -10.40 -26.60
N TYR A 15 13.26 -11.59 -26.96
CA TYR A 15 11.92 -12.06 -26.61
C TYR A 15 11.74 -12.23 -25.09
N ILE A 16 12.71 -12.84 -24.40
CA ILE A 16 12.69 -12.97 -22.93
C ILE A 16 12.70 -11.60 -22.25
N GLY A 17 13.52 -10.67 -22.75
CA GLY A 17 13.58 -9.29 -22.26
C GLY A 17 12.24 -8.57 -22.43
N LEU A 18 11.63 -8.67 -23.60
CA LEU A 18 10.31 -8.09 -23.89
C LEU A 18 9.20 -8.68 -23.03
N VAL A 19 9.12 -10.01 -22.90
CA VAL A 19 8.09 -10.68 -22.09
C VAL A 19 8.27 -10.33 -20.61
N SER A 20 9.51 -10.27 -20.13
CA SER A 20 9.81 -9.87 -18.75
C SER A 20 9.45 -8.41 -18.49
N PHE A 21 9.77 -7.53 -19.43
CA PHE A 21 9.42 -6.11 -19.35
C PHE A 21 7.90 -5.88 -19.38
N ILE A 22 7.19 -6.56 -20.28
CA ILE A 22 5.72 -6.49 -20.38
C ILE A 22 5.05 -7.07 -19.12
N SER A 23 5.53 -8.21 -18.61
CA SER A 23 5.02 -8.81 -17.37
C SER A 23 5.24 -7.89 -16.17
N TYR A 24 6.45 -7.32 -16.05
CA TYR A 24 6.76 -6.31 -15.04
C TYR A 24 5.84 -5.09 -15.18
N PHE A 25 5.65 -4.57 -16.38
CA PHE A 25 4.78 -3.42 -16.64
C PHE A 25 3.31 -3.71 -16.29
N ILE A 26 2.77 -4.88 -16.69
CA ILE A 26 1.40 -5.30 -16.34
C ILE A 26 1.25 -5.43 -14.82
N SER A 27 2.24 -6.02 -14.15
CA SER A 27 2.19 -6.22 -12.70
C SER A 27 2.23 -4.91 -11.91
N ASN A 28 3.03 -3.94 -12.36
CA ASN A 28 3.16 -2.65 -11.67
C ASN A 28 2.08 -1.66 -12.06
N SER A 29 1.61 -1.68 -13.30
CA SER A 29 0.62 -0.71 -13.78
C SER A 29 -0.80 -1.23 -13.57
N ILE A 30 -1.14 -2.42 -14.07
CA ILE A 30 -2.54 -2.87 -14.09
C ILE A 30 -2.98 -3.39 -12.72
N ILE A 31 -2.18 -4.25 -12.08
CA ILE A 31 -2.57 -4.85 -10.78
C ILE A 31 -2.59 -3.81 -9.66
N PHE A 32 -1.64 -2.86 -9.67
CA PHE A 32 -1.61 -1.78 -8.69
C PHE A 32 -2.83 -0.87 -8.82
N ILE A 33 -3.15 -0.44 -10.05
CA ILE A 33 -4.31 0.41 -10.34
C ILE A 33 -5.62 -0.32 -10.00
N LEU A 34 -5.80 -1.58 -10.41
CA LEU A 34 -6.99 -2.35 -10.06
C LEU A 34 -7.16 -2.48 -8.55
N ASN A 35 -6.07 -2.78 -7.83
CA ASN A 35 -6.11 -2.94 -6.38
C ASN A 35 -6.42 -1.63 -5.66
N TYR A 36 -5.87 -0.51 -6.11
CA TYR A 36 -6.22 0.82 -5.61
C TYR A 36 -7.71 1.10 -5.76
N PHE A 37 -8.25 0.87 -6.97
CA PHE A 37 -9.67 1.11 -7.22
C PHE A 37 -10.58 0.18 -6.40
N LEU A 38 -10.30 -1.12 -6.38
CA LEU A 38 -11.16 -2.10 -5.73
C LEU A 38 -11.10 -2.05 -4.20
N VAL A 39 -9.92 -1.79 -3.62
CA VAL A 39 -9.70 -1.89 -2.17
C VAL A 39 -9.67 -0.53 -1.49
N GLU A 40 -9.03 0.49 -2.09
CA GLU A 40 -8.84 1.81 -1.45
C GLU A 40 -9.92 2.82 -1.87
N LYS A 41 -10.34 2.83 -3.13
CA LYS A 41 -11.34 3.80 -3.61
C LYS A 41 -12.79 3.34 -3.41
N TYR A 42 -13.10 2.09 -3.79
CA TYR A 42 -14.48 1.60 -3.83
C TYR A 42 -14.81 0.53 -2.77
N PHE A 43 -13.83 0.04 -1.99
CA PHE A 43 -14.04 -0.93 -0.91
C PHE A 43 -14.85 -2.19 -1.31
N LEU A 44 -14.77 -2.61 -2.58
CA LEU A 44 -15.57 -3.70 -3.14
C LEU A 44 -15.07 -5.09 -2.72
N VAL A 45 -13.79 -5.21 -2.37
CA VAL A 45 -13.16 -6.49 -2.03
C VAL A 45 -12.20 -6.30 -0.86
N ASN A 46 -12.10 -7.32 0.00
CA ASN A 46 -11.07 -7.35 1.05
C ASN A 46 -9.67 -7.26 0.45
N LYS A 47 -8.75 -6.64 1.20
CA LYS A 47 -7.36 -6.41 0.75
C LYS A 47 -6.70 -7.72 0.31
N ILE A 48 -6.36 -7.82 -0.97
CA ILE A 48 -5.62 -8.96 -1.53
C ILE A 48 -4.18 -8.90 -0.99
N THR A 49 -3.80 -9.93 -0.25
CA THR A 49 -2.45 -10.06 0.32
C THR A 49 -1.40 -10.28 -0.78
N THR A 50 -0.15 -9.92 -0.51
CA THR A 50 0.96 -10.09 -1.48
C THR A 50 1.07 -11.53 -1.97
N ASN A 51 0.93 -12.51 -1.07
CA ASN A 51 0.98 -13.93 -1.42
C ASN A 51 -0.14 -14.33 -2.39
N GLN A 52 -1.36 -13.85 -2.17
CA GLN A 52 -2.49 -14.10 -3.08
C GLN A 52 -2.24 -13.49 -4.47
N LYS A 53 -1.64 -12.29 -4.55
CA LYS A 53 -1.27 -11.68 -5.83
C LYS A 53 -0.22 -12.52 -6.58
N THR A 54 0.78 -13.03 -5.88
CA THR A 54 1.80 -13.92 -6.47
C THR A 54 1.18 -15.19 -7.04
N ILE A 55 0.26 -15.82 -6.30
CA ILE A 55 -0.46 -17.03 -6.75
C ILE A 55 -1.27 -16.74 -8.02
N ILE A 56 -2.01 -15.63 -8.06
CA ILE A 56 -2.80 -15.23 -9.23
C ILE A 56 -1.91 -15.01 -10.46
N ILE A 57 -0.75 -14.35 -10.29
CA ILE A 57 0.20 -14.10 -11.38
C ILE A 57 0.78 -15.41 -11.92
N ILE A 58 1.20 -16.33 -11.03
CA ILE A 58 1.71 -17.66 -11.44
C ILE A 58 0.63 -18.41 -12.23
N PHE A 59 -0.62 -18.37 -11.78
CA PHE A 59 -1.72 -19.02 -12.47
C PHE A 59 -1.97 -18.45 -13.88
N ILE A 60 -1.93 -17.12 -14.03
CA ILE A 60 -2.04 -16.44 -15.34
C ILE A 60 -0.88 -16.84 -16.26
N LEU A 61 0.35 -16.90 -15.75
CA LEU A 61 1.53 -17.29 -16.53
C LEU A 61 1.45 -18.76 -16.99
N LEU A 62 0.93 -19.65 -16.16
CA LEU A 62 0.68 -21.05 -16.54
C LEU A 62 -0.36 -21.15 -17.67
N ILE A 63 -1.44 -20.38 -17.59
CA ILE A 63 -2.48 -20.31 -18.63
C ILE A 63 -1.89 -19.79 -19.95
N ILE A 64 -1.14 -18.68 -19.88
CA ILE A 64 -0.47 -18.09 -21.06
C ILE A 64 0.50 -19.10 -21.67
N SER A 65 1.33 -19.76 -20.87
CA SER A 65 2.26 -20.79 -21.33
C SER A 65 1.55 -21.95 -22.03
N PHE A 66 0.42 -22.41 -21.48
CA PHE A 66 -0.40 -23.46 -22.09
C PHE A 66 -0.98 -23.04 -23.44
N ILE A 67 -1.46 -21.80 -23.55
CA ILE A 67 -1.98 -21.22 -24.80
C ILE A 67 -0.86 -21.12 -25.85
N PHE A 68 0.31 -20.59 -25.48
CA PHE A 68 1.46 -20.46 -26.39
C PHE A 68 2.03 -21.82 -26.82
N ASN A 69 1.95 -22.87 -26.00
CA ASN A 69 2.36 -24.21 -26.41
C ASN A 69 1.46 -24.79 -27.51
N LYS A 70 0.17 -24.40 -27.53
CA LYS A 70 -0.80 -24.83 -28.55
C LYS A 70 -0.68 -24.03 -29.84
N ILE A 71 -0.18 -22.80 -29.75
CA ILE A 71 0.01 -21.87 -30.84
C ILE A 71 1.43 -22.09 -31.40
N ASN A 72 1.53 -22.87 -32.48
CA ASN A 72 2.77 -23.37 -33.10
C ASN A 72 3.59 -22.26 -33.82
N ILE A 73 3.83 -21.12 -33.16
CA ILE A 73 4.52 -19.96 -33.75
C ILE A 73 6.05 -20.07 -33.54
N TYR A 74 6.55 -20.87 -32.59
CA TYR A 74 7.99 -21.02 -32.34
C TYR A 74 8.35 -22.45 -31.89
N LYS A 75 9.26 -23.14 -32.60
CA LYS A 75 9.79 -24.48 -32.27
C LYS A 75 10.71 -24.47 -31.03
N LEU A 76 10.26 -23.92 -29.91
CA LEU A 76 11.00 -23.98 -28.64
C LEU A 76 10.83 -25.36 -27.99
N LYS A 77 11.92 -26.01 -27.58
CA LYS A 77 11.86 -27.31 -26.89
C LYS A 77 11.21 -27.15 -25.50
N VAL A 78 10.43 -28.13 -25.04
CA VAL A 78 9.75 -28.09 -23.73
C VAL A 78 10.68 -27.73 -22.56
N LYS A 79 11.96 -28.17 -22.59
CA LYS A 79 12.97 -27.81 -21.58
C LYS A 79 13.27 -26.30 -21.51
N THR A 80 13.25 -25.57 -22.62
CA THR A 80 13.48 -24.13 -22.63
C THR A 80 12.25 -23.36 -22.14
N GLN A 81 11.03 -23.84 -22.40
CA GLN A 81 9.80 -23.27 -21.83
C GLN A 81 9.76 -23.39 -20.30
N LEU A 82 10.14 -24.55 -19.75
CA LEU A 82 10.23 -24.77 -18.30
C LEU A 82 11.31 -23.87 -17.65
N MET A 83 12.44 -23.67 -18.32
CA MET A 83 13.50 -22.78 -17.82
C MET A 83 13.05 -21.31 -17.79
N ILE A 84 12.30 -20.86 -18.80
CA ILE A 84 11.70 -19.51 -18.84
C ILE A 84 10.67 -19.36 -17.72
N LEU A 85 9.80 -20.36 -17.52
CA LEU A 85 8.83 -20.37 -16.40
C LEU A 85 9.53 -20.26 -15.04
N LEU A 86 10.63 -20.99 -14.83
CA LEU A 86 11.43 -20.91 -13.62
C LEU A 86 12.03 -19.51 -13.42
N ILE A 87 12.62 -18.92 -14.46
CA ILE A 87 13.21 -17.58 -14.39
C ILE A 87 12.14 -16.51 -14.12
N VAL A 88 10.98 -16.57 -14.79
CA VAL A 88 9.88 -15.64 -14.55
C VAL A 88 9.29 -15.81 -13.15
N SER A 89 9.21 -17.05 -12.64
CA SER A 89 8.78 -17.30 -11.25
C SER A 89 9.76 -16.67 -10.25
N PHE A 90 11.06 -16.76 -10.50
CA PHE A 90 12.09 -16.21 -9.64
C PHE A 90 12.07 -14.67 -9.65
N LEU A 91 11.89 -14.06 -10.82
CA LEU A 91 11.77 -12.61 -10.96
C LEU A 91 10.50 -12.05 -10.30
N THR A 92 9.37 -12.75 -10.43
CA THR A 92 8.10 -12.36 -9.79
C THR A 92 8.12 -12.56 -8.27
N LEU A 93 8.81 -13.60 -7.78
CA LEU A 93 9.09 -13.76 -6.36
C LEU A 93 9.97 -12.62 -5.85
N GLY A 94 11.06 -12.29 -6.54
CA GLY A 94 11.95 -11.18 -6.18
C GLY A 94 11.26 -9.82 -6.10
N SER A 95 10.37 -9.50 -7.04
CA SER A 95 9.60 -8.25 -7.00
C SER A 95 8.60 -8.21 -5.85
N SER A 96 8.01 -9.36 -5.47
CA SER A 96 7.11 -9.45 -4.32
C SER A 96 7.83 -9.17 -2.98
N PHE A 97 9.07 -9.65 -2.83
CA PHE A 97 9.91 -9.33 -1.66
C PHE A 97 10.26 -7.84 -1.61
N TYR A 98 10.65 -7.25 -2.74
CA TYR A 98 10.96 -5.82 -2.85
C TYR A 98 9.74 -4.94 -2.51
N LEU A 99 8.59 -5.24 -3.09
CA LEU A 99 7.34 -4.51 -2.82
C LEU A 99 6.82 -4.72 -1.40
N SER A 100 7.03 -5.90 -0.79
CA SER A 100 6.65 -6.12 0.62
C SER A 100 7.41 -5.17 1.56
N ARG A 101 8.71 -4.95 1.31
CA ARG A 101 9.55 -4.06 2.12
C ARG A 101 9.14 -2.60 1.95
N ILE A 102 8.84 -2.18 0.72
CA ILE A 102 8.37 -0.82 0.43
C ILE A 102 6.96 -0.60 1.01
N THR A 103 6.01 -1.51 0.76
CA THR A 103 4.63 -1.36 1.25
C THR A 103 4.54 -1.44 2.76
N SER A 104 5.41 -2.19 3.45
CA SER A 104 5.52 -2.16 4.92
C SER A 104 5.91 -0.77 5.43
N TYR A 105 6.77 -0.05 4.71
CA TYR A 105 7.19 1.29 5.08
C TYR A 105 6.02 2.28 5.09
N TRP A 106 5.20 2.29 4.03
CA TRP A 106 4.02 3.17 3.89
C TRP A 106 2.79 2.68 4.66
N LYS A 107 2.69 1.40 4.98
CA LYS A 107 1.61 0.81 5.78
C LYS A 107 1.60 1.32 7.22
N GLU A 108 2.72 1.84 7.72
CA GLU A 108 2.82 2.28 9.12
C GLU A 108 2.62 3.79 9.31
N ILE A 109 2.34 4.56 8.24
CA ILE A 109 2.04 5.98 8.38
C ILE A 109 0.57 6.11 8.80
N PRO A 110 0.28 6.70 9.97
CA PRO A 110 -1.08 6.89 10.45
C PRO A 110 -1.83 7.87 9.53
N LYS A 111 -3.03 7.51 9.08
CA LYS A 111 -3.86 8.35 8.22
C LYS A 111 -5.15 8.70 8.93
N ILE A 112 -5.44 9.99 9.05
CA ILE A 112 -6.69 10.47 9.62
C ILE A 112 -7.66 10.76 8.46
N HIS A 113 -8.82 10.13 8.47
CA HIS A 113 -9.84 10.31 7.44
C HIS A 113 -10.94 11.28 7.88
N LEU A 114 -11.29 11.27 9.16
CA LEU A 114 -12.39 12.06 9.69
C LEU A 114 -12.14 12.42 11.17
N ILE A 115 -12.49 13.65 11.53
CA ILE A 115 -12.43 14.16 12.90
C ILE A 115 -13.82 14.65 13.31
N LYS A 116 -14.28 14.27 14.50
CA LYS A 116 -15.56 14.68 15.07
C LYS A 116 -15.45 14.96 16.58
N PRO A 117 -15.88 16.15 17.06
CA PRO A 117 -16.25 17.34 16.28
C PRO A 117 -15.02 17.98 15.58
N LYS A 118 -15.21 18.92 14.64
CA LYS A 118 -14.09 19.67 14.00
C LYS A 118 -13.64 20.90 14.79
N SER A 119 -14.37 21.22 15.85
CA SER A 119 -14.11 22.33 16.75
C SER A 119 -14.63 22.01 18.14
N GLY A 120 -14.03 22.63 19.15
CA GLY A 120 -14.41 22.39 20.54
C GLY A 120 -13.64 23.26 21.52
N MET A 121 -14.13 23.30 22.75
CA MET A 121 -13.49 23.95 23.89
C MET A 121 -12.75 22.92 24.75
N GLN A 122 -12.14 23.37 25.85
CA GLN A 122 -11.58 22.48 26.87
C GLN A 122 -12.58 21.37 27.28
N GLY A 123 -12.08 20.15 27.49
CA GLY A 123 -12.86 18.97 27.88
C GLY A 123 -13.60 18.30 26.73
N THR A 124 -13.55 18.87 25.51
CA THR A 124 -14.20 18.26 24.35
C THR A 124 -13.54 16.92 24.02
N ILE A 125 -14.37 15.87 23.89
CA ILE A 125 -13.93 14.56 23.41
C ILE A 125 -13.90 14.58 21.88
N ILE A 126 -12.70 14.56 21.32
CA ILE A 126 -12.43 14.49 19.89
C ILE A 126 -12.26 13.03 19.50
N THR A 127 -13.04 12.59 18.51
CA THR A 127 -12.92 11.26 17.91
C THR A 127 -12.26 11.35 16.55
N LEU A 128 -11.15 10.65 16.39
CA LEU A 128 -10.41 10.50 15.14
C LEU A 128 -10.74 9.14 14.53
N TYR A 129 -11.12 9.14 13.26
CA TYR A 129 -11.31 7.93 12.46
C TYR A 129 -10.26 7.89 11.37
N GLY A 130 -9.67 6.72 11.18
CA GLY A 130 -8.57 6.57 10.25
C GLY A 130 -8.06 5.15 10.20
N ASN A 131 -6.84 5.00 9.70
CA ASN A 131 -6.18 3.70 9.55
C ASN A 131 -4.71 3.80 9.95
N ASN A 132 -4.13 2.66 10.32
CA ASN A 132 -2.71 2.52 10.67
C ASN A 132 -2.29 3.31 11.92
N PHE A 133 -3.23 3.56 12.84
CA PHE A 133 -2.88 4.17 14.13
C PHE A 133 -2.04 3.22 14.99
N GLY A 134 -2.10 1.91 14.74
CA GLY A 134 -1.52 0.89 15.60
C GLY A 134 -2.49 0.48 16.71
N GLU A 135 -2.23 -0.68 17.31
CA GLU A 135 -3.01 -1.20 18.42
C GLU A 135 -2.71 -0.43 19.72
N GLU A 136 -3.50 -0.66 20.77
CA GLU A 136 -3.37 0.05 22.05
C GLU A 136 -1.98 -0.07 22.69
N PHE A 137 -1.32 -1.23 22.55
CA PHE A 137 0.06 -1.45 23.04
C PHE A 137 1.13 -0.70 22.23
N GLU A 138 0.79 -0.22 21.03
CA GLU A 138 1.64 0.61 20.17
C GLU A 138 1.19 2.07 20.14
N LYS A 139 0.38 2.50 21.13
CA LYS A 139 -0.19 3.84 21.13
C LYS A 139 0.90 4.91 21.02
N GLY A 140 0.62 5.91 20.20
CA GLY A 140 1.44 7.09 20.02
C GLY A 140 0.98 8.25 20.90
N THR A 141 1.35 9.45 20.49
CA THR A 141 0.83 10.71 21.04
C THR A 141 -0.05 11.41 19.99
N VAL A 142 -1.00 12.22 20.46
CA VAL A 142 -1.82 13.08 19.61
C VAL A 142 -1.55 14.52 20.01
N LEU A 143 -1.14 15.34 19.07
CA LEU A 143 -0.84 16.75 19.27
C LEU A 143 -1.87 17.63 18.56
N LEU A 144 -2.21 18.74 19.20
CA LEU A 144 -2.98 19.83 18.63
C LEU A 144 -2.14 21.11 18.67
N GLY A 145 -1.51 21.45 17.56
CA GLY A 145 -0.39 22.38 17.53
C GLY A 145 0.79 21.81 18.32
N ASN A 146 1.14 22.47 19.43
CA ASN A 146 2.20 22.03 20.34
C ASN A 146 1.66 21.43 21.65
N GLU A 147 0.34 21.26 21.77
CA GLU A 147 -0.31 20.74 22.98
C GLU A 147 -0.63 19.26 22.82
N GLU A 148 -0.27 18.44 23.80
CA GLU A 148 -0.62 17.02 23.82
C GLU A 148 -2.05 16.81 24.32
N LEU A 149 -2.83 16.01 23.59
CA LEU A 149 -4.20 15.67 23.95
C LEU A 149 -4.23 14.41 24.83
N VAL A 150 -5.19 14.35 25.75
CA VAL A 150 -5.31 13.22 26.68
C VAL A 150 -6.00 12.05 25.98
N ILE A 151 -5.28 10.96 25.75
CA ILE A 151 -5.83 9.77 25.09
C ILE A 151 -6.79 9.03 26.04
N LYS A 152 -8.04 8.83 25.61
CA LYS A 152 -9.06 8.05 26.33
C LYS A 152 -9.32 6.68 25.73
N TYR A 153 -9.06 6.54 24.43
CA TYR A 153 -9.23 5.28 23.72
C TYR A 153 -8.31 5.27 22.50
N TRP A 154 -7.71 4.11 22.22
CA TRP A 154 -6.86 3.91 21.06
C TRP A 154 -7.08 2.54 20.42
N SER A 155 -7.31 2.52 19.12
CA SER A 155 -7.24 1.32 18.30
C SER A 155 -6.68 1.67 16.93
N ASN A 156 -6.37 0.65 16.13
CA ASN A 156 -5.79 0.85 14.81
C ASN A 156 -6.63 1.73 13.86
N THR A 157 -7.94 1.87 14.11
CA THR A 157 -8.86 2.63 13.26
C THR A 157 -9.59 3.78 13.95
N LYS A 158 -9.46 3.90 15.27
CA LYS A 158 -10.19 4.91 16.05
C LYS A 158 -9.40 5.36 17.27
N ILE A 159 -9.31 6.68 17.44
CA ILE A 159 -8.74 7.28 18.64
C ILE A 159 -9.78 8.23 19.24
N LYS A 160 -9.96 8.19 20.56
CA LYS A 160 -10.67 9.24 21.30
C LYS A 160 -9.68 9.96 22.19
N VAL A 161 -9.65 11.27 22.08
CA VAL A 161 -8.81 12.14 22.90
C VAL A 161 -9.66 13.24 23.53
N GLU A 162 -9.26 13.70 24.70
CA GLU A 162 -9.87 14.83 25.39
C GLU A 162 -8.94 16.04 25.28
N GLN A 163 -9.53 17.20 24.99
CA GLN A 163 -8.80 18.45 24.90
C GLN A 163 -8.51 19.03 26.31
N PRO A 164 -7.23 19.18 26.72
CA PRO A 164 -6.89 19.82 27.99
C PRO A 164 -7.10 21.34 27.94
N VAL A 165 -6.75 22.05 29.01
CA VAL A 165 -6.72 23.54 29.02
C VAL A 165 -5.80 24.01 27.89
N PRO A 166 -6.30 24.70 26.86
CA PRO A 166 -5.45 25.18 25.78
C PRO A 166 -4.70 26.44 26.20
N ASN A 167 -3.44 26.57 25.80
CA ASN A 167 -2.66 27.80 26.02
C ASN A 167 -3.14 28.92 25.09
N ASN A 168 -3.52 28.55 23.87
CA ASN A 168 -3.98 29.47 22.82
C ASN A 168 -5.24 28.93 22.12
N PHE A 169 -6.12 29.84 21.69
CA PHE A 169 -7.35 29.53 20.95
C PHE A 169 -7.17 29.74 19.44
N GLY A 170 -8.12 29.23 18.64
CA GLY A 170 -8.13 29.38 17.18
C GLY A 170 -7.78 28.11 16.43
N LYS A 171 -7.46 28.26 15.14
CA LYS A 171 -7.14 27.15 14.23
C LYS A 171 -5.77 26.57 14.56
N LYS A 172 -5.71 25.25 14.76
CA LYS A 172 -4.48 24.49 15.03
C LYS A 172 -4.44 23.24 14.16
N GLU A 173 -3.23 22.74 13.91
CA GLU A 173 -3.02 21.47 13.23
C GLU A 173 -3.05 20.32 14.22
N LEU A 174 -3.92 19.35 14.00
CA LEU A 174 -3.97 18.08 14.73
C LEU A 174 -3.10 17.05 14.00
N LYS A 175 -2.21 16.39 14.73
CA LYS A 175 -1.30 15.35 14.22
C LYS A 175 -1.20 14.17 15.19
N ILE A 176 -0.92 12.99 14.64
CA ILE A 176 -0.61 11.77 15.41
C ILE A 176 0.87 11.47 15.23
N ILE A 177 1.56 11.14 16.32
CA ILE A 177 2.95 10.68 16.33
C ILE A 177 2.98 9.25 16.88
N LYS A 178 3.30 8.26 16.04
CA LYS A 178 3.50 6.88 16.52
C LYS A 178 4.83 6.72 17.27
N ILE A 179 4.97 5.64 18.04
CA ILE A 179 6.20 5.29 18.77
C ILE A 179 7.44 5.15 17.87
N ASN A 180 7.25 4.73 16.62
CA ASN A 180 8.30 4.64 15.59
C ASN A 180 8.58 6.00 14.90
N LYS A 181 8.11 7.11 15.47
CA LYS A 181 8.27 8.49 14.98
C LYS A 181 7.62 8.78 13.62
N LYS A 182 6.70 7.92 13.15
CA LYS A 182 5.90 8.22 11.95
C LYS A 182 4.78 9.19 12.29
N LEU A 183 4.65 10.22 11.46
CA LEU A 183 3.70 11.33 11.61
C LEU A 183 2.50 11.12 10.68
N SER A 184 1.31 11.50 11.15
CA SER A 184 0.15 11.64 10.26
C SER A 184 0.21 12.93 9.47
N ASP A 185 -0.58 12.99 8.41
CA ASP A 185 -0.91 14.26 7.77
C ASP A 185 -1.59 15.21 8.77
N PRO A 186 -1.26 16.52 8.76
CA PRO A 186 -1.96 17.51 9.57
C PRO A 186 -3.41 17.65 9.15
N ILE A 187 -4.30 17.78 10.14
CA ILE A 187 -5.69 18.20 9.90
C ILE A 187 -6.01 19.43 10.73
N GLU A 188 -6.66 20.41 10.12
CA GLU A 188 -7.10 21.61 10.81
C GLU A 188 -8.22 21.32 11.81
N TYR A 189 -8.08 21.84 13.04
CA TYR A 189 -9.08 21.78 14.10
C TYR A 189 -9.15 23.14 14.81
N THR A 190 -10.36 23.59 15.18
CA THR A 190 -10.54 24.91 15.80
C THR A 190 -10.81 24.80 17.29
N VAL A 191 -9.93 25.42 18.09
CA VAL A 191 -10.09 25.56 19.53
C VAL A 191 -10.91 26.80 19.84
N ILE A 192 -12.08 26.61 20.44
CA ILE A 192 -13.03 27.69 20.75
C ILE A 192 -12.67 28.33 22.09
N ASN A 193 -12.70 29.67 22.14
CA ASN A 193 -12.55 30.42 23.38
C ASN A 193 -13.90 30.51 24.11
N PRO A 194 -14.04 29.96 25.34
CA PRO A 194 -15.28 30.03 26.10
C PRO A 194 -15.75 31.47 26.37
N SER A 195 -14.83 32.43 26.46
CA SER A 195 -15.15 33.85 26.72
C SER A 195 -15.70 34.60 25.50
N LYS A 196 -15.74 33.96 24.33
CA LYS A 196 -16.28 34.53 23.08
C LYS A 196 -17.62 33.91 22.67
N LEU A 197 -18.24 33.12 23.55
CA LEU A 197 -19.55 32.51 23.37
C LEU A 197 -20.65 33.37 23.98
#